data_AF-Q4CPJ6-F1
#
_entry.id   AF-Q4CPJ6-F1
#
_cell.length_a   1.000
_cell.length_b   1.000
_cell.length_c   1.000
_cell.angle_alpha   90.00
_cell.angle_beta   90.00
_cell.angle_gamma   90.00
#
_symmetry.space_group_name_H-M   'P 1'
#
loop_
_entity.id
_entity.type
_entity.pdbx_description
1 polymer ?
#
loop_
_entity_poly.entity_id
_entity_poly.type
_entity_poly.pdbx_seq_one_letter_code
_entity_poly.pdbx_strand_id
1 'polypeptide(L)'
;VSSDKVWKAVPLPQPFHTALETGDWVKALHVYQRHSYHAPPVDTFDLLKAVMHATGVRVDDVKSRFNEKIRLSAILQKKTPDEVEWSVFWEALNKGDSKTISAALMGARLSSITQQITTAEACAVLLKSAGEDWEAKLVDNFPFATVTRCNLVHVALAQKRWDVAVELLRNVRINRSDVMTLWPLIEELDWEKVLLLISACPKNSVPFDLALRHILRGGCSLQYLAEHLENARVLGDADVVAPLLAHAVEIGDWDFVARGMEHLVDIGQITQPAREVFEHMGKIHGMETVCARLEEHRIPLHHVTVENLESLRL
;
A
#
# COMPACT_ATOMS: atom_id res chain seq x y z
N VAL A 1 0.70 1.37 42.24
CA VAL A 1 0.01 2.68 42.15
C VAL A 1 -0.02 3.06 40.67
N SER A 2 -1.05 2.59 39.96
CA SER A 2 -1.28 2.97 38.56
C SER A 2 -1.71 4.42 38.58
N SER A 3 -0.79 5.34 38.30
CA SER A 3 -1.16 6.73 38.04
C SER A 3 -1.90 6.72 36.71
N ASP A 4 -3.22 6.56 36.80
CA ASP A 4 -4.15 6.90 35.75
C ASP A 4 -3.70 8.25 35.19
N LYS A 5 -3.15 8.24 33.97
CA LYS A 5 -2.83 9.44 33.20
C LYS A 5 -4.13 10.08 32.73
N VAL A 6 -4.96 10.46 33.70
CA VAL A 6 -6.03 11.43 33.49
C VAL A 6 -5.32 12.68 32.99
N TRP A 7 -5.63 13.07 31.76
CA TRP A 7 -5.20 14.31 31.13
C TRP A 7 -5.50 15.48 32.07
N LYS A 8 -4.56 15.85 32.95
CA LYS A 8 -4.55 17.17 33.53
C LYS A 8 -4.12 18.08 32.39
N ALA A 9 -5.06 18.85 31.85
CA ALA A 9 -4.76 19.94 30.93
C ALA A 9 -3.61 20.75 31.53
N VAL A 10 -2.41 20.60 30.96
CA VAL A 10 -1.24 21.30 31.48
C VAL A 10 -1.51 22.78 31.20
N PRO A 11 -1.57 23.64 32.24
CA PRO A 11 -1.83 25.05 32.04
C PRO A 11 -0.79 25.65 31.10
N LEU A 12 -1.21 26.63 30.30
CA LEU A 12 -0.30 27.33 29.40
C LEU A 12 0.83 27.95 30.23
N PRO A 13 2.05 27.97 29.68
CA PRO A 13 3.23 28.33 30.44
C PRO A 13 3.19 29.81 30.77
N GLN A 14 3.74 30.22 31.91
CA GLN A 14 3.75 31.62 32.37
C GLN A 14 4.13 32.65 31.29
N PRO A 15 5.12 32.40 30.40
CA PRO A 15 5.46 33.35 29.33
C PRO A 15 4.32 33.66 28.36
N PHE A 16 3.35 32.75 28.19
CA PHE A 16 2.15 32.99 27.40
C PHE A 16 1.25 34.03 28.10
N HIS A 17 0.98 33.82 29.39
CA HIS A 17 0.16 34.72 30.20
C HIS A 17 0.79 36.11 30.30
N THR A 18 2.10 36.18 30.54
CA THR A 18 2.83 37.46 30.57
C THR A 18 2.73 38.20 29.23
N ALA A 19 2.86 37.49 28.10
CA ALA A 19 2.75 38.12 26.78
C ALA A 19 1.34 38.70 26.52
N LEU A 20 0.29 38.02 27.02
CA LEU A 20 -1.09 38.53 26.95
C LEU A 20 -1.26 39.78 27.81
N GLU A 21 -0.78 39.76 29.05
CA GLU A 21 -0.87 40.89 29.98
C GLU A 21 -0.13 42.12 29.45
N THR A 22 0.99 41.94 28.74
CA THR A 22 1.74 43.04 28.13
C THR A 22 1.20 43.49 26.77
N GLY A 23 0.17 42.83 26.23
CA GLY A 23 -0.37 43.10 24.89
C GLY A 23 0.55 42.70 23.73
N ASP A 24 1.56 41.86 23.99
CA ASP A 24 2.46 41.33 22.97
C ASP A 24 1.87 40.05 22.35
N TRP A 25 0.85 40.27 21.53
CA TRP A 25 0.04 39.22 20.92
C TRP A 25 0.84 38.27 20.02
N VAL A 26 1.87 38.79 19.33
CA VAL A 26 2.74 37.97 18.47
C VAL A 26 3.55 36.99 19.31
N LYS A 27 4.13 37.45 20.43
CA LYS A 27 4.86 36.59 21.35
C LYS A 27 3.93 35.55 22.00
N ALA A 28 2.72 35.94 22.41
CA ALA A 28 1.73 35.01 22.93
C ALA A 28 1.43 33.88 21.93
N LEU A 29 1.17 34.23 20.66
CA LEU A 29 0.96 33.25 19.59
C LEU A 29 2.18 32.33 19.41
N HIS A 30 3.39 32.89 19.45
CA HIS A 30 4.62 32.12 19.26
C HIS A 30 4.87 31.11 20.40
N VAL A 31 4.62 31.52 21.66
CA VAL A 31 4.71 30.63 22.82
C VAL A 31 3.66 29.52 22.73
N TYR A 32 2.43 29.88 22.34
CA TYR A 32 1.35 28.91 22.14
C TYR A 32 1.69 27.84 21.09
N GLN A 33 2.18 28.26 19.92
CA GLN A 33 2.52 27.35 18.82
C GLN A 33 3.61 26.33 19.19
N ARG A 34 4.46 26.68 20.16
CA ARG A 34 5.56 25.84 20.68
C ARG A 34 5.17 24.98 21.88
N HIS A 35 3.96 25.11 22.44
CA HIS A 35 3.54 24.31 23.59
C HIS A 35 3.48 22.81 23.24
N SER A 36 4.08 21.98 24.09
CA SER A 36 4.26 20.53 23.87
C SER A 36 2.94 19.75 23.92
N TYR A 37 1.93 20.25 24.63
CA TYR A 37 0.62 19.63 24.70
C TYR A 37 -0.36 20.39 23.79
N HIS A 38 -0.79 19.71 22.72
CA HIS A 38 -1.28 20.30 21.46
C HIS A 38 -2.78 20.62 21.37
N ALA A 39 -3.51 20.65 22.48
CA ALA A 39 -4.90 21.13 22.50
C ALA A 39 -5.25 21.63 23.91
N PRO A 40 -5.23 22.93 24.16
CA PRO A 40 -5.79 23.48 25.39
C PRO A 40 -7.33 23.56 25.27
N PRO A 41 -8.05 23.73 26.40
CA PRO A 41 -9.51 23.62 26.45
C PRO A 41 -10.21 24.53 25.43
N VAL A 42 -11.47 24.22 25.11
CA VAL A 42 -12.31 24.94 24.12
C VAL A 42 -12.22 26.46 24.26
N ASP A 43 -12.09 26.97 25.49
CA ASP A 43 -11.94 28.40 25.82
C ASP A 43 -10.72 29.09 25.17
N THR A 44 -9.69 28.32 24.79
CA THR A 44 -8.48 28.87 24.17
C THR A 44 -8.70 29.28 22.71
N PHE A 45 -9.71 28.72 22.04
CA PHE A 45 -9.94 29.01 20.62
C PHE A 45 -10.39 30.45 20.40
N ASP A 46 -11.28 30.96 21.24
CA ASP A 46 -11.74 32.36 21.13
C ASP A 46 -10.66 33.35 21.57
N LEU A 47 -9.84 32.98 22.57
CA LEU A 47 -8.64 33.76 22.92
C LEU A 47 -7.65 33.85 21.76
N LEU A 48 -7.41 32.73 21.06
CA LEU A 48 -6.55 32.71 19.87
C LEU A 48 -7.13 33.53 18.72
N LYS A 49 -8.44 33.46 18.47
CA LYS A 49 -9.09 34.35 17.48
C LYS A 49 -8.84 35.82 17.80
N ALA A 50 -8.95 36.22 19.07
CA ALA A 50 -8.69 37.60 19.49
C ALA A 50 -7.23 38.02 19.20
N VAL A 51 -6.27 37.16 19.56
CA VAL A 51 -4.83 37.33 19.25
C VAL A 51 -4.59 37.47 17.74
N MET A 52 -5.28 36.66 16.93
CA MET A 52 -5.15 36.65 15.48
C MET A 52 -5.75 37.90 14.83
N HIS A 53 -6.91 38.35 15.31
CA HIS A 53 -7.54 39.59 14.86
C HIS A 53 -6.64 40.81 15.16
N ALA A 54 -5.96 40.81 16.32
CA ALA A 54 -5.03 41.87 16.70
C ALA A 54 -3.72 41.86 15.90
N THR A 55 -3.24 40.69 15.45
CA THR A 55 -1.93 40.55 14.78
C THR A 55 -2.02 40.51 13.24
N GLY A 56 -3.21 40.38 12.67
CA GLY A 56 -3.41 40.25 11.22
C GLY A 56 -3.05 38.88 10.64
N VAL A 57 -2.78 37.88 11.48
CA VAL A 57 -2.51 36.50 11.04
C VAL A 57 -3.82 35.85 10.58
N ARG A 58 -3.85 35.30 9.35
CA ARG A 58 -5.09 34.77 8.75
C ARG A 58 -5.57 33.52 9.46
N VAL A 59 -6.90 33.41 9.62
CA VAL A 59 -7.59 32.29 10.28
C VAL A 59 -7.21 30.95 9.64
N ASP A 60 -7.05 30.92 8.32
CA ASP A 60 -6.76 29.70 7.57
C ASP A 60 -5.38 29.10 7.90
N ASP A 61 -4.36 29.93 8.15
CA ASP A 61 -3.01 29.46 8.48
C ASP A 61 -2.98 28.73 9.83
N VAL A 62 -3.69 29.28 10.83
CA VAL A 62 -3.77 28.65 12.16
C VAL A 62 -4.73 27.47 12.14
N LYS A 63 -5.87 27.56 11.43
CA LYS A 63 -6.82 26.44 11.30
C LYS A 63 -6.18 25.25 10.59
N SER A 64 -5.43 25.48 9.51
CA SER A 64 -4.68 24.44 8.81
C SER A 64 -3.67 23.79 9.75
N ARG A 65 -2.83 24.57 10.43
CA ARG A 65 -1.85 24.03 11.38
C ARG A 65 -2.48 23.36 12.60
N PHE A 66 -3.61 23.86 13.09
CA PHE A 66 -4.36 23.26 14.18
C PHE A 66 -5.00 21.94 13.75
N ASN A 67 -5.60 21.87 12.56
CA ASN A 67 -6.15 20.63 11.99
C ASN A 67 -5.05 19.61 11.69
N GLU A 68 -3.91 20.04 11.16
CA GLU A 68 -2.70 19.23 10.98
C GLU A 68 -2.25 18.65 12.33
N LYS A 69 -2.22 19.47 13.38
CA LYS A 69 -1.86 19.03 14.73
C LYS A 69 -2.93 18.18 15.40
N ILE A 70 -4.23 18.41 15.17
CA ILE A 70 -5.31 17.50 15.60
C ILE A 70 -5.17 16.18 14.86
N ARG A 71 -4.84 16.16 13.57
CA ARG A 71 -4.60 14.94 12.80
C ARG A 71 -3.41 14.18 13.38
N LEU A 72 -2.28 14.86 13.63
CA LEU A 72 -1.10 14.28 14.27
C LEU A 72 -1.41 13.82 15.70
N SER A 73 -2.18 14.59 16.45
CA SER A 73 -2.65 14.23 17.79
C SER A 73 -3.61 13.05 17.73
N ALA A 74 -4.48 12.92 16.73
CA ALA A 74 -5.36 11.77 16.56
C ALA A 74 -4.57 10.53 16.11
N ILE A 75 -3.47 10.72 15.38
CA ILE A 75 -2.49 9.67 15.07
C ILE A 75 -1.74 9.23 16.35
N LEU A 76 -1.43 10.16 17.27
CA LEU A 76 -0.72 9.90 18.53
C LEU A 76 -1.64 9.50 19.72
N GLN A 77 -2.91 9.90 19.71
CA GLN A 77 -3.92 9.69 20.78
C GLN A 77 -4.82 8.50 20.50
N LYS A 78 -4.95 8.06 19.24
CA LYS A 78 -5.36 6.68 19.02
C LYS A 78 -4.25 5.85 19.63
N LYS A 79 -4.48 5.35 20.86
CA LYS A 79 -3.72 4.27 21.48
C LYS A 79 -3.29 3.34 20.36
N THR A 80 -2.05 3.47 19.88
CA THR A 80 -1.39 2.40 19.19
C THR A 80 -1.51 1.25 20.19
N PRO A 81 -2.23 0.17 19.87
CA PRO A 81 -2.19 -1.00 20.74
C PRO A 81 -0.71 -1.29 20.93
N ASP A 82 -0.28 -1.33 22.20
CA ASP A 82 1.13 -1.27 22.59
C ASP A 82 1.95 -2.09 21.61
N GLU A 83 2.83 -1.42 20.84
CA GLU A 83 3.62 -2.10 19.82
C GLU A 83 4.42 -3.20 20.52
N VAL A 84 4.08 -4.46 20.23
CA VAL A 84 4.73 -5.61 20.86
C VAL A 84 6.03 -5.86 20.12
N GLU A 85 7.11 -6.01 20.88
CA GLU A 85 8.42 -6.37 20.36
C GLU A 85 8.37 -7.70 19.61
N TRP A 86 9.16 -7.78 18.54
CA TRP A 86 9.15 -8.92 17.63
C TRP A 86 9.45 -10.25 18.33
N SER A 87 10.49 -10.28 19.16
CA SER A 87 10.90 -11.46 19.96
C SER A 87 9.79 -11.90 20.92
N VAL A 88 9.18 -10.94 21.63
CA VAL A 88 8.11 -11.17 22.61
C VAL A 88 6.89 -11.84 21.96
N PHE A 89 6.55 -11.46 20.73
CA PHE A 89 5.44 -12.08 20.00
C PHE A 89 5.70 -13.56 19.67
N TRP A 90 6.88 -13.89 19.16
CA TRP A 90 7.22 -15.28 18.84
C TRP A 90 7.34 -16.16 20.08
N GLU A 91 7.91 -15.61 21.16
CA GLU A 91 7.96 -16.30 22.45
C GLU A 91 6.54 -16.53 23.01
N ALA A 92 5.65 -15.54 22.88
CA ALA A 92 4.24 -15.67 23.27
C ALA A 92 3.51 -16.75 22.45
N LEU A 93 3.75 -16.82 21.14
CA LEU A 93 3.24 -17.91 20.29
C LEU A 93 3.74 -19.28 20.76
N ASN A 94 5.03 -19.38 21.11
CA ASN A 94 5.64 -20.63 21.57
C ASN A 94 5.08 -21.10 22.93
N LYS A 95 4.75 -20.16 23.82
CA LYS A 95 4.18 -20.45 25.14
C LYS A 95 2.65 -20.52 25.17
N GLY A 96 1.97 -20.16 24.08
CA GLY A 96 0.51 -20.08 24.01
C GLY A 96 -0.09 -18.91 24.80
N ASP A 97 0.65 -17.80 24.97
CA ASP A 97 0.14 -16.59 25.64
C ASP A 97 -0.79 -15.79 24.72
N SER A 98 -2.06 -16.19 24.70
CA SER A 98 -3.12 -15.56 23.90
C SER A 98 -3.26 -14.04 24.10
N LYS A 99 -2.95 -13.52 25.29
CA LYS A 99 -3.11 -12.09 25.60
C LYS A 99 -2.06 -11.27 24.86
N THR A 100 -0.80 -11.69 24.92
CA THR A 100 0.31 -11.01 24.23
C THR A 100 0.21 -11.18 22.72
N ILE A 101 -0.19 -12.36 22.23
CA ILE A 101 -0.46 -12.60 20.81
C ILE A 101 -1.55 -11.63 20.30
N SER A 102 -2.68 -11.55 21.00
CA SER A 102 -3.78 -10.66 20.60
C SER A 102 -3.36 -9.19 20.65
N ALA A 103 -2.60 -8.77 21.67
CA ALA A 103 -2.06 -7.41 21.75
C ALA A 103 -1.17 -7.07 20.55
N ALA A 104 -0.25 -7.96 20.18
CA ALA A 104 0.64 -7.78 19.03
C ALA A 104 -0.14 -7.65 17.71
N LEU A 105 -1.12 -8.52 17.49
CA LEU A 105 -1.92 -8.54 16.26
C LEU A 105 -2.87 -7.33 16.19
N MET A 106 -3.42 -6.88 17.31
CA MET A 106 -4.13 -5.60 17.39
C MET A 106 -3.19 -4.43 17.04
N GLY A 107 -1.95 -4.42 17.55
CA GLY A 107 -0.92 -3.43 17.23
C GLY A 107 -0.59 -3.40 15.74
N ALA A 108 -0.54 -4.58 15.13
CA ALA A 108 -0.46 -4.77 13.68
C ALA A 108 -1.77 -4.39 12.93
N ARG A 109 -2.77 -3.81 13.61
CA ARG A 109 -4.06 -3.36 13.03
C ARG A 109 -4.94 -4.48 12.48
N LEU A 110 -4.86 -5.68 13.06
CA LEU A 110 -5.81 -6.76 12.81
C LEU A 110 -6.96 -6.64 13.80
N SER A 111 -8.02 -5.97 13.38
CA SER A 111 -9.13 -5.60 14.27
C SER A 111 -10.15 -6.71 14.51
N SER A 112 -10.30 -7.67 13.57
CA SER A 112 -11.25 -8.76 13.74
C SER A 112 -10.60 -9.95 14.45
N ILE A 113 -11.35 -10.58 15.35
CA ILE A 113 -10.90 -11.77 16.10
C ILE A 113 -10.56 -12.89 15.11
N THR A 114 -11.37 -13.10 14.07
CA THR A 114 -11.11 -14.11 13.03
C THR A 114 -9.76 -13.89 12.35
N GLN A 115 -9.45 -12.65 11.90
CA GLN A 115 -8.14 -12.35 11.32
C GLN A 115 -7.00 -12.59 12.30
N GLN A 116 -7.19 -12.24 13.58
CA GLN A 116 -6.17 -12.49 14.61
C GLN A 116 -5.91 -13.99 14.79
N ILE A 117 -6.96 -14.81 14.89
CA ILE A 117 -6.85 -16.26 15.04
C ILE A 117 -6.14 -16.86 13.83
N THR A 118 -6.61 -16.60 12.61
CA THR A 118 -6.02 -17.18 11.41
C THR A 118 -4.59 -16.71 11.18
N THR A 119 -4.28 -15.45 11.50
CA THR A 119 -2.89 -14.95 11.46
C THR A 119 -2.02 -15.65 12.50
N ALA A 120 -2.50 -15.83 13.73
CA ALA A 120 -1.77 -16.54 14.77
C ALA A 120 -1.54 -18.01 14.40
N GLU A 121 -2.52 -18.68 13.81
CA GLU A 121 -2.40 -20.06 13.31
C GLU A 121 -1.35 -20.16 12.19
N ALA A 122 -1.38 -19.23 11.22
CA ALA A 122 -0.37 -19.15 10.16
C ALA A 122 1.04 -18.94 10.76
N CYS A 123 1.19 -18.03 11.72
CA CYS A 123 2.47 -17.84 12.42
C CYS A 123 2.88 -19.08 13.23
N ALA A 124 1.95 -19.79 13.86
CA ALA A 124 2.25 -21.03 14.56
C ALA A 124 2.79 -22.12 13.61
N VAL A 125 2.33 -22.15 12.35
CA VAL A 125 2.91 -23.03 11.32
C VAL A 125 4.37 -22.64 11.02
N LEU A 126 4.70 -21.34 10.95
CA LEU A 126 6.10 -20.90 10.78
C LEU A 126 6.96 -21.31 11.97
N LEU A 127 6.46 -21.08 13.19
CA LEU A 127 7.13 -21.44 14.43
C LEU A 127 7.43 -22.95 14.47
N LYS A 128 6.41 -23.77 14.18
CA LYS A 128 6.56 -25.23 14.10
C LYS A 128 7.55 -25.66 13.01
N SER A 129 7.56 -24.97 11.87
CA SER A 129 8.49 -25.25 10.77
C SER A 129 9.93 -24.88 11.10
N ALA A 130 10.15 -23.88 11.96
CA ALA A 130 11.48 -23.43 12.35
C ALA A 130 12.16 -24.41 13.32
N GLY A 131 11.37 -25.10 14.16
CA GLY A 131 11.84 -26.14 15.07
C GLY A 131 12.45 -25.57 16.36
N GLU A 132 13.44 -26.26 16.91
CA GLU A 132 14.13 -25.80 18.14
C GLU A 132 14.90 -24.49 17.92
N ASP A 133 15.45 -24.29 16.72
CA ASP A 133 16.17 -23.06 16.31
C ASP A 133 15.24 -21.91 15.90
N TRP A 134 14.01 -21.89 16.41
CA TRP A 134 13.03 -20.89 15.99
C TRP A 134 13.45 -19.46 16.30
N GLU A 135 14.12 -19.23 17.42
CA GLU A 135 14.56 -17.90 17.84
C GLU A 135 15.58 -17.35 16.83
N ALA A 136 16.59 -18.15 16.49
CA ALA A 136 17.57 -17.79 15.46
C ALA A 136 16.90 -17.54 14.09
N LYS A 137 16.00 -18.43 13.67
CA LYS A 137 15.39 -18.37 12.34
C LYS A 137 14.35 -17.27 12.19
N LEU A 138 13.58 -16.95 13.22
CA LEU A 138 12.42 -16.06 13.14
C LEU A 138 12.66 -14.72 13.83
N VAL A 139 13.63 -14.62 14.76
CA VAL A 139 13.95 -13.41 15.51
C VAL A 139 15.32 -12.88 15.09
N ASP A 140 16.41 -13.62 15.34
CA ASP A 140 17.77 -13.07 15.19
C ASP A 140 18.13 -12.71 13.74
N ASN A 141 17.62 -13.47 12.77
CA ASN A 141 17.83 -13.22 11.35
C ASN A 141 17.03 -12.04 10.80
N PHE A 142 16.13 -11.44 11.58
CA PHE A 142 15.27 -10.35 11.13
C PHE A 142 15.39 -9.13 12.05
N PRO A 143 15.90 -7.98 11.55
CA PRO A 143 16.10 -6.77 12.35
C PRO A 143 14.79 -5.98 12.55
N PHE A 144 13.71 -6.67 12.92
CA PHE A 144 12.41 -6.05 13.16
C PHE A 144 12.27 -5.67 14.62
N ALA A 145 11.99 -4.39 14.88
CA ALA A 145 11.74 -3.92 16.24
C ALA A 145 10.40 -4.45 16.78
N THR A 146 9.34 -4.35 15.98
CA THR A 146 7.96 -4.63 16.40
C THR A 146 7.20 -5.47 15.37
N VAL A 147 6.12 -6.09 15.83
CA VAL A 147 5.23 -6.87 14.97
C VAL A 147 4.45 -5.95 14.05
N THR A 148 4.63 -6.15 12.75
CA THR A 148 3.81 -5.50 11.73
C THR A 148 3.30 -6.53 10.73
N ARG A 149 2.21 -6.16 10.05
CA ARG A 149 1.60 -6.94 8.97
C ARG A 149 2.61 -7.34 7.88
N CYS A 150 3.46 -6.40 7.47
CA CYS A 150 4.46 -6.63 6.45
C CYS A 150 5.57 -7.58 6.95
N ASN A 151 6.00 -7.42 8.21
CA ASN A 151 7.07 -8.24 8.80
C ASN A 151 6.66 -9.72 8.89
N LEU A 152 5.39 -10.00 9.23
CA LEU A 152 4.87 -11.38 9.27
C LEU A 152 4.96 -12.05 7.89
N VAL A 153 4.56 -11.35 6.83
CA VAL A 153 4.64 -11.86 5.45
C VAL A 153 6.11 -12.00 5.01
N HIS A 154 6.95 -11.04 5.37
CA HIS A 154 8.39 -11.07 5.07
C HIS A 154 9.02 -12.35 5.61
N VAL A 155 8.80 -12.67 6.89
CA VAL A 155 9.37 -13.87 7.51
C VAL A 155 8.84 -15.15 6.85
N ALA A 156 7.56 -15.20 6.48
CA ALA A 156 7.01 -16.35 5.75
C ALA A 156 7.74 -16.57 4.41
N LEU A 157 7.93 -15.50 3.63
CA LEU A 157 8.63 -15.57 2.33
C LEU A 157 10.11 -15.93 2.48
N ALA A 158 10.81 -15.32 3.43
CA ALA A 158 12.23 -15.58 3.70
C ALA A 158 12.48 -17.01 4.22
N GLN A 159 11.53 -17.61 4.93
CA GLN A 159 11.55 -19.02 5.32
C GLN A 159 11.11 -19.97 4.19
N LYS A 160 10.93 -19.47 2.96
CA LYS A 160 10.44 -20.21 1.78
C LYS A 160 9.08 -20.88 2.01
N ARG A 161 8.28 -20.36 2.93
CA ARG A 161 6.90 -20.79 3.24
C ARG A 161 5.90 -19.89 2.52
N TRP A 162 5.90 -20.00 1.19
CA TRP A 162 4.98 -19.24 0.32
C TRP A 162 3.51 -19.56 0.62
N ASP A 163 3.23 -20.80 1.03
CA ASP A 163 1.90 -21.28 1.44
C ASP A 163 1.37 -20.48 2.63
N VAL A 164 2.23 -20.26 3.63
CA VAL A 164 1.89 -19.45 4.80
C VAL A 164 1.80 -17.97 4.43
N ALA A 165 2.66 -17.48 3.54
CA ALA A 165 2.60 -16.09 3.06
C ALA A 165 1.26 -15.79 2.37
N VAL A 166 0.74 -16.70 1.53
CA VAL A 166 -0.59 -16.59 0.91
C VAL A 166 -1.68 -16.50 1.99
N GLU A 167 -1.63 -17.35 3.02
CA GLU A 167 -2.63 -17.35 4.09
C GLU A 167 -2.57 -16.07 4.93
N LEU A 168 -1.38 -15.56 5.21
CA LEU A 168 -1.21 -14.25 5.84
C LEU A 168 -1.81 -13.15 4.97
N LEU A 169 -1.51 -13.10 3.67
CA LEU A 169 -2.02 -12.06 2.76
C LEU A 169 -3.55 -12.03 2.66
N ARG A 170 -4.21 -13.19 2.74
CA ARG A 170 -5.68 -13.27 2.78
C ARG A 170 -6.29 -12.60 4.00
N ASN A 171 -5.59 -12.64 5.14
CA ASN A 171 -6.09 -12.14 6.42
C ASN A 171 -5.56 -10.73 6.75
N VAL A 172 -4.47 -10.33 6.10
CA VAL A 172 -3.68 -9.17 6.43
C VAL A 172 -3.63 -8.21 5.25
N ARG A 173 -4.31 -7.05 5.39
CA ARG A 173 -4.33 -6.03 4.33
C ARG A 173 -3.02 -5.24 4.28
N ILE A 174 -2.16 -5.55 3.31
CA ILE A 174 -0.96 -4.77 2.99
C ILE A 174 -1.22 -3.78 1.84
N ASN A 175 -0.41 -2.73 1.72
CA ASN A 175 -0.49 -1.72 0.66
C ASN A 175 0.55 -2.00 -0.46
N ARG A 176 0.53 -1.19 -1.53
CA ARG A 176 1.47 -1.36 -2.65
C ARG A 176 2.94 -1.19 -2.25
N SER A 177 3.27 -0.22 -1.37
CA SER A 177 4.65 -0.07 -0.90
C SER A 177 5.15 -1.29 -0.11
N ASP A 178 4.28 -1.91 0.69
CA ASP A 178 4.60 -3.13 1.44
C ASP A 178 4.92 -4.27 0.44
N VAL A 179 4.08 -4.47 -0.59
CA VAL A 179 4.33 -5.49 -1.63
C VAL A 179 5.63 -5.21 -2.37
N MET A 180 5.92 -3.96 -2.70
CA MET A 180 7.18 -3.57 -3.35
C MET A 180 8.40 -3.88 -2.48
N THR A 181 8.31 -3.71 -1.16
CA THR A 181 9.39 -4.10 -0.24
C THR A 181 9.58 -5.62 -0.17
N LEU A 182 8.50 -6.39 -0.32
CA LEU A 182 8.53 -7.85 -0.33
C LEU A 182 8.93 -8.43 -1.70
N TRP A 183 8.86 -7.63 -2.77
CA TRP A 183 9.05 -8.08 -4.15
C TRP A 183 10.34 -8.88 -4.39
N PRO A 184 11.52 -8.49 -3.85
CA PRO A 184 12.74 -9.27 -4.04
C PRO A 184 12.64 -10.73 -3.56
N LEU A 185 11.82 -11.01 -2.55
CA LEU A 185 11.56 -12.39 -2.10
C LEU A 185 10.48 -13.09 -2.93
N ILE A 186 9.53 -12.31 -3.46
CA ILE A 186 8.42 -12.83 -4.28
C ILE A 186 8.95 -13.25 -5.66
N GLU A 187 9.86 -12.48 -6.27
CA GLU A 187 10.40 -12.76 -7.60
C GLU A 187 11.31 -14.00 -7.65
N GLU A 188 11.81 -14.48 -6.50
CA GLU A 188 12.54 -15.75 -6.40
C GLU A 188 11.61 -16.98 -6.59
N LEU A 189 10.29 -16.78 -6.55
CA LEU A 189 9.30 -17.86 -6.65
C LEU A 189 8.84 -18.09 -8.09
N ASP A 190 8.45 -19.34 -8.37
CA ASP A 190 7.80 -19.72 -9.62
C ASP A 190 6.52 -18.92 -9.85
N TRP A 191 6.17 -18.72 -11.12
CA TRP A 191 5.02 -17.90 -11.51
C TRP A 191 3.71 -18.36 -10.88
N GLU A 192 3.50 -19.68 -10.70
CA GLU A 192 2.30 -20.24 -10.07
C GLU A 192 2.13 -19.73 -8.62
N LYS A 193 3.23 -19.67 -7.88
CA LYS A 193 3.24 -19.19 -6.49
C LYS A 193 3.05 -17.69 -6.44
N VAL A 194 3.67 -16.94 -7.36
CA VAL A 194 3.49 -15.49 -7.49
C VAL A 194 2.03 -15.17 -7.82
N LEU A 195 1.39 -15.92 -8.72
CA LEU A 195 -0.02 -15.76 -9.06
C LEU A 195 -0.92 -15.94 -7.82
N LEU A 196 -0.65 -16.95 -6.99
CA LEU A 196 -1.39 -17.17 -5.75
C LEU A 196 -1.17 -16.03 -4.73
N LEU A 197 0.06 -15.53 -4.60
CA LEU A 197 0.40 -14.41 -3.70
C LEU A 197 -0.31 -13.11 -4.11
N ILE A 198 -0.26 -12.74 -5.39
CA ILE A 198 -0.94 -11.52 -5.85
C ILE A 198 -2.46 -11.65 -5.79
N SER A 199 -2.99 -12.87 -5.96
CA SER A 199 -4.43 -13.14 -5.83
C SER A 199 -4.93 -13.05 -4.39
N ALA A 200 -4.03 -13.20 -3.41
CA ALA A 200 -4.33 -12.99 -2.00
C ALA A 200 -4.25 -11.50 -1.58
N CYS A 201 -3.69 -10.64 -2.43
CA CYS A 201 -3.57 -9.21 -2.16
C CYS A 201 -4.84 -8.43 -2.58
N PRO A 202 -5.13 -7.29 -1.94
CA PRO A 202 -6.07 -6.32 -2.51
C PRO A 202 -5.58 -5.83 -3.87
N LYS A 203 -6.49 -5.67 -4.85
CA LYS A 203 -6.21 -5.17 -6.21
C LYS A 203 -5.24 -3.98 -6.24
N ASN A 204 -5.52 -2.94 -5.46
CA ASN A 204 -4.75 -1.69 -5.46
C ASN A 204 -3.34 -1.83 -4.83
N SER A 205 -3.06 -2.96 -4.18
CA SER A 205 -1.75 -3.25 -3.58
C SER A 205 -0.82 -3.98 -4.54
N VAL A 206 -1.35 -4.59 -5.61
CA VAL A 206 -0.55 -5.40 -6.53
C VAL A 206 0.18 -4.49 -7.52
N PRO A 207 1.52 -4.60 -7.67
CA PRO A 207 2.25 -4.00 -8.78
C PRO A 207 2.06 -4.84 -10.05
N PHE A 208 0.89 -4.73 -10.69
CA PHE A 208 0.52 -5.55 -11.84
C PHE A 208 1.54 -5.51 -12.98
N ASP A 209 2.13 -4.35 -13.22
CA ASP A 209 3.18 -4.20 -14.23
C ASP A 209 4.37 -5.14 -13.95
N LEU A 210 4.86 -5.23 -12.70
CA LEU A 210 5.96 -6.13 -12.33
C LEU A 210 5.48 -7.58 -12.25
N ALA A 211 4.35 -7.81 -11.61
CA ALA A 211 3.87 -9.15 -11.33
C ALA A 211 3.45 -9.91 -12.58
N LEU A 212 2.72 -9.27 -13.48
CA LEU A 212 2.28 -9.92 -14.71
C LEU A 212 3.45 -10.18 -15.64
N ARG A 213 4.43 -9.26 -15.72
CA ARG A 213 5.69 -9.49 -16.45
C ARG A 213 6.45 -10.71 -15.92
N HIS A 214 6.57 -10.84 -14.59
CA HIS A 214 7.21 -12.00 -13.97
C HIS A 214 6.46 -13.30 -14.29
N ILE A 215 5.14 -13.30 -14.16
CA ILE A 215 4.29 -14.46 -14.38
C ILE A 215 4.36 -14.94 -15.83
N LEU A 216 4.26 -14.02 -16.78
CA LEU A 216 4.31 -14.31 -18.22
C LEU A 216 5.69 -14.83 -18.65
N ARG A 217 6.77 -14.18 -18.18
CA ARG A 217 8.14 -14.66 -18.45
C ARG A 217 8.46 -16.00 -17.79
N GLY A 218 7.76 -16.34 -16.71
CA GLY A 218 7.83 -17.66 -16.09
C GLY A 218 7.18 -18.79 -16.92
N GLY A 219 6.51 -18.47 -18.02
CA GLY A 219 5.87 -19.45 -18.92
C GLY A 219 4.36 -19.64 -18.70
N CYS A 220 3.72 -18.76 -17.92
CA CYS A 220 2.26 -18.73 -17.83
C CYS A 220 1.65 -18.35 -19.19
N SER A 221 0.67 -19.11 -19.68
CA SER A 221 0.00 -18.75 -20.93
C SER A 221 -0.87 -17.50 -20.77
N LEU A 222 -0.93 -16.68 -21.83
CA LEU A 222 -1.77 -15.47 -21.86
C LEU A 222 -3.24 -15.79 -21.61
N GLN A 223 -3.75 -16.85 -22.24
CA GLN A 223 -5.16 -17.25 -22.11
C GLN A 223 -5.51 -17.63 -20.66
N TYR A 224 -4.68 -18.46 -20.02
CA TYR A 224 -4.90 -18.84 -18.62
C TYR A 224 -4.85 -17.63 -17.68
N LEU A 225 -3.84 -16.76 -17.87
CA LEU A 225 -3.70 -15.57 -17.04
C LEU A 225 -4.86 -14.59 -17.23
N ALA A 226 -5.29 -14.37 -18.47
CA ALA A 226 -6.42 -13.51 -18.79
C ALA A 226 -7.72 -14.02 -18.13
N GLU A 227 -8.01 -15.32 -18.23
CA GLU A 227 -9.18 -15.93 -17.58
C GLU A 227 -9.13 -15.78 -16.05
N HIS A 228 -7.95 -15.98 -15.44
CA HIS A 228 -7.77 -15.77 -14.01
C HIS A 228 -8.02 -14.31 -13.59
N LEU A 229 -7.48 -13.36 -14.35
CA LEU A 229 -7.65 -11.92 -14.10
C LEU A 229 -9.08 -11.45 -14.37
N GLU A 230 -9.79 -12.07 -15.30
CA GLU A 230 -11.20 -11.81 -15.58
C GLU A 230 -12.08 -12.28 -14.42
N ASN A 231 -11.84 -13.50 -13.93
CA ASN A 231 -12.51 -14.03 -12.75
C ASN A 231 -12.26 -13.15 -11.51
N ALA A 232 -11.06 -12.59 -11.38
CA ALA A 232 -10.70 -11.63 -10.35
C ALA A 232 -11.27 -10.21 -10.60
N ARG A 233 -11.90 -9.96 -11.76
CA ARG A 233 -12.48 -8.68 -12.18
C ARG A 233 -11.49 -7.52 -12.17
N VAL A 234 -10.25 -7.80 -12.58
CA VAL A 234 -9.18 -6.78 -12.63
C VAL A 234 -8.86 -6.29 -14.05
N LEU A 235 -9.39 -6.96 -15.09
CA LEU A 235 -9.20 -6.55 -16.50
C LEU A 235 -9.84 -5.20 -16.87
N GLY A 236 -10.59 -4.57 -15.97
CA GLY A 236 -11.09 -3.19 -16.17
C GLY A 236 -10.00 -2.10 -16.11
N ASP A 237 -8.78 -2.45 -15.69
CA ASP A 237 -7.69 -1.49 -15.49
C ASP A 237 -6.64 -1.58 -16.60
N ALA A 238 -6.27 -0.43 -17.16
CA ALA A 238 -5.18 -0.34 -18.15
C ALA A 238 -3.86 -0.92 -17.63
N ASP A 239 -3.54 -0.71 -16.36
CA ASP A 239 -2.33 -1.23 -15.70
C ASP A 239 -2.25 -2.77 -15.70
N VAL A 240 -3.38 -3.45 -15.87
CA VAL A 240 -3.48 -4.92 -15.97
C VAL A 240 -3.44 -5.36 -17.42
N VAL A 241 -4.17 -4.68 -18.31
CA VAL A 241 -4.26 -5.05 -19.73
C VAL A 241 -2.95 -4.75 -20.47
N ALA A 242 -2.29 -3.64 -20.13
CA ALA A 242 -1.05 -3.19 -20.75
C ALA A 242 0.07 -4.25 -20.76
N PRO A 243 0.45 -4.88 -19.62
CA PRO A 243 1.49 -5.91 -19.63
C PRO A 243 1.08 -7.18 -20.39
N LEU A 244 -0.21 -7.55 -20.43
CA LEU A 244 -0.70 -8.68 -21.23
C LEU A 244 -0.50 -8.42 -22.72
N LEU A 245 -0.93 -7.24 -23.18
CA LEU A 245 -0.78 -6.82 -24.58
C LEU A 245 0.68 -6.68 -24.98
N ALA A 246 1.52 -6.11 -24.12
CA ALA A 246 2.95 -5.99 -24.38
C ALA A 246 3.60 -7.37 -24.59
N HIS A 247 3.24 -8.36 -23.77
CA HIS A 247 3.75 -9.72 -23.93
C HIS A 247 3.16 -10.43 -25.16
N ALA A 248 1.89 -10.19 -25.49
CA ALA A 248 1.28 -10.71 -26.72
C ALA A 248 2.02 -10.22 -27.98
N VAL A 249 2.43 -8.94 -28.00
CA VAL A 249 3.28 -8.38 -29.05
C VAL A 249 4.65 -9.06 -29.05
N GLU A 250 5.28 -9.24 -27.90
CA GLU A 250 6.60 -9.88 -27.75
C GLU A 250 6.63 -11.31 -28.33
N ILE A 251 5.57 -12.09 -28.15
CA ILE A 251 5.48 -13.48 -28.63
C ILE A 251 4.79 -13.62 -30.00
N GLY A 252 4.29 -12.52 -30.58
CA GLY A 252 3.57 -12.52 -31.86
C GLY A 252 2.17 -13.13 -31.82
N ASP A 253 1.48 -13.09 -30.67
CA ASP A 253 0.07 -13.52 -30.55
C ASP A 253 -0.88 -12.42 -31.03
N TRP A 254 -0.98 -12.25 -32.34
CA TRP A 254 -1.76 -11.19 -32.98
C TRP A 254 -3.27 -11.32 -32.77
N ASP A 255 -3.77 -12.54 -32.58
CA ASP A 255 -5.18 -12.79 -32.26
C ASP A 255 -5.51 -12.30 -30.84
N PHE A 256 -4.61 -12.49 -29.88
CA PHE A 256 -4.73 -11.89 -28.56
C PHE A 256 -4.63 -10.37 -28.61
N VAL A 257 -3.71 -9.81 -29.41
CA VAL A 257 -3.60 -8.36 -29.60
C VAL A 257 -4.92 -7.78 -30.15
N ALA A 258 -5.51 -8.38 -31.18
CA ALA A 258 -6.76 -7.91 -31.76
C ALA A 258 -7.91 -7.90 -30.73
N ARG A 259 -8.08 -8.99 -29.97
CA ARG A 259 -9.07 -9.06 -28.88
C ARG A 259 -8.78 -8.06 -27.76
N GLY A 260 -7.52 -7.86 -27.41
CA GLY A 260 -7.14 -6.90 -26.39
C GLY A 260 -7.36 -5.45 -26.82
N MET A 261 -7.20 -5.12 -28.10
CA MET A 261 -7.55 -3.79 -28.63
C MET A 261 -9.06 -3.53 -28.59
N GLU A 262 -9.88 -4.54 -28.88
CA GLU A 262 -11.33 -4.48 -28.67
C GLU A 262 -11.66 -4.19 -27.20
N HIS A 263 -11.07 -4.96 -26.28
CA HIS A 263 -11.27 -4.77 -24.85
C HIS A 263 -10.83 -3.38 -24.36
N LEU A 264 -9.73 -2.82 -24.89
CA LEU A 264 -9.30 -1.46 -24.57
C LEU A 264 -10.33 -0.38 -24.96
N VAL A 265 -11.12 -0.61 -26.02
CA VAL A 265 -12.26 0.25 -26.35
C VAL A 265 -13.36 0.09 -25.32
N ASP A 266 -13.70 -1.15 -24.95
CA ASP A 266 -14.76 -1.44 -23.97
C ASP A 266 -14.50 -0.82 -22.59
N ILE A 267 -13.23 -0.80 -22.16
CA ILE A 267 -12.82 -0.15 -20.90
C ILE A 267 -12.49 1.34 -21.06
N GLY A 268 -12.73 1.91 -22.24
CA GLY A 268 -12.61 3.35 -22.52
C GLY A 268 -11.17 3.89 -22.52
N GLN A 269 -10.17 3.04 -22.71
CA GLN A 269 -8.76 3.45 -22.77
C GLN A 269 -8.36 3.97 -24.15
N ILE A 270 -8.94 3.40 -25.20
CA ILE A 270 -8.78 3.89 -26.58
C ILE A 270 -10.14 4.14 -27.21
N THR A 271 -10.17 4.94 -28.28
CA THR A 271 -11.40 5.23 -29.00
C THR A 271 -11.65 4.20 -30.11
N GLN A 272 -12.92 3.96 -30.45
CA GLN A 272 -13.29 3.07 -31.56
C GLN A 272 -12.62 3.46 -32.89
N PRO A 273 -12.54 4.74 -33.28
CA PRO A 273 -11.79 5.14 -34.48
C PRO A 273 -10.29 4.78 -34.42
N ALA A 274 -9.64 4.92 -33.25
CA ALA A 274 -8.24 4.55 -33.10
C ALA A 274 -8.01 3.04 -33.31
N ARG A 275 -8.91 2.20 -32.78
CA ARG A 275 -8.91 0.74 -33.05
C ARG A 275 -9.07 0.44 -34.54
N GLU A 276 -10.04 1.07 -35.21
CA GLU A 276 -10.29 0.84 -36.64
C GLU A 276 -9.09 1.21 -37.52
N VAL A 277 -8.44 2.35 -37.22
CA VAL A 277 -7.21 2.76 -37.91
C VAL A 277 -6.08 1.78 -37.64
N PHE A 278 -5.91 1.34 -36.38
CA PHE A 278 -4.89 0.34 -36.03
C PHE A 278 -5.10 -0.97 -36.79
N GLU A 279 -6.33 -1.50 -36.81
CA GLU A 279 -6.66 -2.71 -37.57
C GLU A 279 -6.46 -2.53 -39.08
N HIS A 280 -6.80 -1.37 -39.62
CA HIS A 280 -6.61 -1.06 -41.03
C HIS A 280 -5.12 -1.02 -41.41
N MET A 281 -4.30 -0.34 -40.59
CA MET A 281 -2.84 -0.33 -40.77
C MET A 281 -2.26 -1.73 -40.65
N GLY A 282 -2.75 -2.55 -39.70
CA GLY A 282 -2.34 -3.95 -39.54
C GLY A 282 -2.65 -4.80 -40.78
N LYS A 283 -3.78 -4.56 -41.45
CA LYS A 283 -4.15 -5.23 -42.71
C LYS A 283 -3.26 -4.82 -43.89
N ILE A 284 -2.77 -3.58 -43.93
CA ILE A 284 -1.95 -3.05 -45.03
C ILE A 284 -0.47 -3.41 -44.85
N HIS A 285 0.09 -3.16 -43.66
CA HIS A 285 1.54 -3.21 -43.41
C HIS A 285 1.97 -4.45 -42.60
N GLY A 286 1.02 -5.22 -42.07
CA GLY A 286 1.25 -6.31 -41.13
C GLY A 286 1.25 -5.83 -39.67
N MET A 287 0.62 -6.59 -38.78
CA MET A 287 0.45 -6.22 -37.37
C MET A 287 1.79 -6.10 -36.64
N GLU A 288 2.74 -6.97 -36.97
CA GLU A 288 4.11 -6.94 -36.46
C GLU A 288 4.80 -5.60 -36.76
N THR A 289 4.77 -5.15 -38.01
CA THR A 289 5.35 -3.87 -38.44
C THR A 289 4.74 -2.68 -37.70
N VAL A 290 3.42 -2.67 -37.53
CA VAL A 290 2.70 -1.60 -36.83
C VAL A 290 3.10 -1.54 -35.36
N CYS A 291 3.08 -2.69 -34.67
CA CYS A 291 3.46 -2.78 -33.27
C CYS A 291 4.92 -2.42 -33.03
N ALA A 292 5.85 -2.87 -33.90
CA ALA A 292 7.25 -2.51 -33.83
C ALA A 292 7.45 -0.98 -33.96
N ARG A 293 6.74 -0.33 -34.88
CA ARG A 293 6.80 1.14 -35.01
C ARG A 293 6.19 1.88 -33.83
N LEU A 294 5.11 1.37 -33.23
CA LEU A 294 4.57 1.93 -31.99
C LEU A 294 5.58 1.84 -30.85
N GLU A 295 6.28 0.71 -30.73
CA GLU A 295 7.32 0.51 -29.72
C GLU A 295 8.52 1.45 -29.94
N GLU A 296 8.98 1.62 -31.19
CA GLU A 296 10.04 2.60 -31.54
C GLU A 296 9.69 4.03 -31.10
N HIS A 297 8.41 4.41 -31.21
CA HIS A 297 7.90 5.71 -30.77
C HIS A 297 7.52 5.76 -29.28
N ARG A 298 7.71 4.66 -28.55
CA ARG A 298 7.34 4.51 -27.13
C ARG A 298 5.85 4.75 -26.86
N ILE A 299 5.01 4.34 -27.80
CA ILE A 299 3.56 4.46 -27.71
C ILE A 299 2.99 3.09 -27.33
N PRO A 300 2.60 2.85 -26.06
CA PRO A 300 2.00 1.59 -25.70
C PRO A 300 0.59 1.47 -26.27
N LEU A 301 0.12 0.25 -26.51
CA LEU A 301 -1.18 -0.01 -27.16
C LEU A 301 -2.38 0.63 -26.44
N HIS A 302 -2.35 0.73 -25.11
CA HIS A 302 -3.40 1.38 -24.31
C HIS A 302 -3.39 2.92 -24.37
N HIS A 303 -2.41 3.54 -25.04
CA HIS A 303 -2.36 4.99 -25.29
C HIS A 303 -2.46 5.33 -26.79
N VAL A 304 -2.86 4.38 -27.62
CA VAL A 304 -2.99 4.60 -29.06
C VAL A 304 -4.14 5.58 -29.34
N THR A 305 -3.84 6.58 -30.16
CA THR A 305 -4.82 7.53 -30.72
C THR A 305 -4.71 7.54 -32.24
N VAL A 306 -5.68 8.14 -32.92
CA VAL A 306 -5.63 8.28 -34.39
C VAL A 306 -4.41 9.10 -34.81
N GLU A 307 -4.12 10.19 -34.11
CA GLU A 307 -2.96 11.06 -34.42
C GLU A 307 -1.64 10.31 -34.23
N ASN A 308 -1.53 9.51 -33.17
CA ASN A 308 -0.36 8.67 -32.92
C ASN A 308 -0.13 7.68 -34.07
N LEU A 309 -1.18 7.02 -34.55
CA LEU A 309 -1.10 6.05 -35.66
C LEU A 309 -0.75 6.71 -37.00
N GLU A 310 -1.39 7.83 -37.34
CA GLU A 310 -1.10 8.59 -38.55
C GLU A 310 0.35 9.12 -38.57
N SER A 311 0.91 9.42 -37.39
CA SER A 311 2.28 9.90 -37.26
C SER A 311 3.35 8.84 -37.55
N LEU A 312 3.00 7.54 -37.54
CA LEU A 312 3.96 6.45 -37.76
C LEU A 312 4.54 6.42 -39.18
N ARG A 313 3.88 7.09 -40.15
CA ARG A 313 4.30 7.19 -41.56
C ARG A 313 4.72 5.85 -42.16
N LEU A 314 3.84 4.86 -42.00
CA LEU A 314 3.97 3.52 -42.56
C LEU A 314 3.60 3.47 -44.06
#